data_AF-A0A1G1LAY5-F1
#
_entry.id   AF-A0A1G1LAY5-F1
#
_cell.length_a   1.000
_cell.length_b   1.000
_cell.length_c   1.000
_cell.angle_alpha   90.00
_cell.angle_beta   90.00
_cell.angle_gamma   90.00
#
_symmetry.space_group_name_H-M   'P 1'
#
loop_
_entity.id
_entity.type
_entity.pdbx_description
1 polymer ?
#
loop_
_entity_poly.entity_id
_entity_poly.type
_entity_poly.pdbx_seq_one_letter_code
_entity_poly.pdbx_strand_id
1 'polypeptide(L)'
;MDEEILRAETTAPLDTRAYFRAACVKKWPQEVYAASWTSVLFDIGNAAIKKVPLMEPLRGTEALTKGLLDESDTVNSLLEKLKA
;
A
#
# COMPACT_ATOMS: atom_id res chain seq x y z
N MET A 1 18.50 12.10 -17.33
CA MET A 1 17.29 12.94 -17.25
C MET A 1 16.05 12.12 -17.59
N ASP A 2 16.06 11.38 -18.70
CA ASP A 2 14.94 10.49 -19.05
C ASP A 2 14.82 9.25 -18.15
N GLU A 3 15.94 8.78 -17.58
CA GLU A 3 15.93 7.61 -16.68
C GLU A 3 15.05 7.79 -15.45
N GLU A 4 15.03 8.99 -14.85
CA GLU A 4 14.18 9.28 -13.68
C GLU A 4 12.69 9.31 -14.06
N ILE A 5 12.38 9.83 -15.26
CA ILE A 5 11.04 9.86 -15.82
C ILE A 5 10.55 8.42 -16.09
N LEU A 6 11.36 7.61 -16.77
CA LEU A 6 11.07 6.21 -17.06
C LEU A 6 10.87 5.39 -15.77
N ARG A 7 11.67 5.66 -14.73
CA ARG A 7 11.50 5.02 -13.42
C ARG A 7 10.18 5.40 -12.77
N ALA A 8 9.77 6.67 -12.85
CA ALA A 8 8.56 7.19 -12.22
C ALA A 8 7.26 6.60 -12.82
N GLU A 9 7.30 6.07 -14.06
CA GLU A 9 6.15 5.37 -14.66
C GLU A 9 5.71 4.14 -13.84
N THR A 10 6.65 3.49 -13.16
CA THR A 10 6.42 2.24 -12.43
C THR A 10 6.77 2.30 -10.94
N THR A 11 7.34 3.43 -10.49
CA THR A 11 7.82 3.62 -9.12
C THR A 11 7.10 4.79 -8.48
N ALA A 12 6.39 4.53 -7.38
CA ALA A 12 5.77 5.59 -6.58
C ALA A 12 6.80 6.41 -5.80
N PRO A 13 6.52 7.70 -5.50
CA PRO A 13 7.36 8.50 -4.64
C PRO A 13 7.41 7.91 -3.22
N LEU A 14 8.60 7.92 -2.63
CA LEU A 14 8.92 7.21 -1.38
C LEU A 14 8.46 7.97 -0.13
N ASP A 15 8.22 9.28 -0.24
CA ASP A 15 7.98 10.21 0.87
C ASP A 15 6.50 10.59 1.04
N THR A 16 5.59 9.86 0.39
CA THR A 16 4.14 10.06 0.53
C THR A 16 3.40 8.74 0.65
N ARG A 17 2.10 8.81 0.98
CA ARG A 17 1.15 7.68 0.99
C ARG A 17 1.07 6.91 -0.32
N ALA A 18 1.55 7.48 -1.43
CA ALA A 18 1.60 6.78 -2.70
C ALA A 18 2.53 5.55 -2.64
N TYR A 19 3.59 5.59 -1.82
CA TYR A 19 4.48 4.45 -1.58
C TYR A 19 3.70 3.25 -1.06
N PHE A 20 3.01 3.40 0.08
CA PHE A 20 2.22 2.33 0.68
C PHE A 20 1.15 1.80 -0.30
N ARG A 21 0.42 2.69 -0.96
CA ARG A 21 -0.61 2.30 -1.93
C ARG A 21 -0.04 1.46 -3.08
N ALA A 22 1.06 1.92 -3.69
CA ALA A 22 1.69 1.20 -4.80
C ALA A 22 2.28 -0.13 -4.34
N ALA A 23 2.88 -0.18 -3.14
CA ALA A 23 3.40 -1.41 -2.56
C ALA A 23 2.29 -2.45 -2.34
N CYS A 24 1.13 -2.04 -1.82
CA CYS A 24 -0.02 -2.93 -1.67
C CYS A 24 -0.50 -3.51 -3.00
N VAL A 25 -0.66 -2.67 -4.04
CA VAL A 25 -1.05 -3.11 -5.39
C VAL A 25 -0.01 -4.05 -5.99
N LYS A 26 1.27 -3.79 -5.78
CA LYS A 26 2.37 -4.61 -6.31
C LYS A 26 2.50 -5.94 -5.59
N LYS A 27 2.39 -5.96 -4.26
CA LYS A 27 2.63 -7.15 -3.42
C LYS A 27 1.42 -8.09 -3.40
N TRP A 28 0.20 -7.56 -3.40
CA TRP A 28 -1.04 -8.34 -3.31
C TRP A 28 -2.07 -7.96 -4.39
N PRO A 29 -1.72 -8.07 -5.68
CA PRO A 29 -2.59 -7.58 -6.78
C PRO A 29 -3.95 -8.29 -6.84
N GLN A 30 -4.02 -9.55 -6.43
CA GLN A 30 -5.28 -10.34 -6.45
C GLN A 30 -6.20 -10.01 -5.27
N GLU A 31 -5.67 -9.45 -4.19
CA GLU A 31 -6.43 -9.14 -2.97
C GLU A 31 -6.81 -7.66 -2.92
N VAL A 32 -6.22 -6.79 -3.75
CA VAL A 32 -6.65 -5.39 -3.85
C VAL A 32 -7.94 -5.30 -4.66
N TYR A 33 -9.06 -5.07 -3.97
CA TYR A 33 -10.36 -4.83 -4.58
C TYR A 33 -10.44 -3.46 -5.28
N ALA A 34 -9.93 -2.42 -4.62
CA ALA A 34 -9.85 -1.07 -5.18
C ALA A 34 -8.81 -0.22 -4.47
N ALA A 35 -8.26 0.77 -5.16
CA ALA A 35 -7.37 1.77 -4.57
C ALA A 35 -7.79 3.19 -4.97
N SER A 36 -7.67 4.13 -4.04
CA SER A 36 -8.00 5.55 -4.23
C SER A 36 -6.91 6.43 -3.59
N TRP A 37 -7.07 7.75 -3.65
CA TRP A 37 -6.18 8.68 -2.92
C TRP A 37 -6.24 8.53 -1.41
N THR A 38 -7.36 8.06 -0.87
CA THR A 38 -7.63 8.05 0.57
C THR A 38 -7.86 6.66 1.12
N SER A 39 -7.75 5.61 0.32
CA SER A 39 -7.85 4.23 0.80
C SER A 39 -7.22 3.19 -0.11
N VAL A 40 -6.87 2.05 0.48
CA VAL A 40 -6.75 0.75 -0.19
C VAL A 40 -7.82 -0.17 0.36
N LEU A 41 -8.57 -0.81 -0.53
CA LEU A 41 -9.61 -1.79 -0.21
C LEU A 41 -9.11 -3.18 -0.58
N PHE A 42 -9.23 -4.12 0.34
CA PHE A 42 -8.83 -5.50 0.15
C PHE A 42 -10.02 -6.45 0.20
N ASP A 43 -10.08 -7.40 -0.73
CA ASP A 43 -10.93 -8.59 -0.67
C ASP A 43 -10.06 -9.80 -0.35
N ILE A 44 -10.33 -10.44 0.80
CA ILE A 44 -9.59 -11.60 1.32
C ILE A 44 -10.54 -12.78 1.57
N GLY A 45 -11.70 -12.81 0.88
CA GLY A 45 -12.63 -13.94 0.89
C GLY A 45 -13.48 -14.12 2.16
N ASN A 46 -13.39 -13.21 3.13
CA ASN A 46 -14.09 -13.30 4.43
C ASN A 46 -15.40 -12.48 4.49
N ALA A 47 -16.15 -12.47 3.38
CA ALA A 47 -17.46 -11.84 3.20
C ALA A 47 -17.54 -10.31 3.37
N ALA A 48 -16.46 -9.62 3.76
CA ALA A 48 -16.44 -8.16 3.88
C ALA A 48 -15.11 -7.56 3.40
N ILE A 49 -15.21 -6.56 2.51
CA ILE A 49 -14.07 -5.78 2.03
C ILE A 49 -13.42 -5.03 3.20
N LYS A 50 -12.10 -5.19 3.35
CA LYS A 50 -11.31 -4.51 4.39
C LYS A 50 -10.77 -3.20 3.84
N LYS A 51 -10.93 -2.13 4.62
CA LYS A 51 -10.48 -0.78 4.23
C LYS A 51 -9.29 -0.35 5.08
N VAL A 52 -8.18 -0.02 4.41
CA VAL A 52 -7.06 0.71 5.01
C VAL A 52 -7.18 2.19 4.62
N PRO A 53 -7.44 3.11 5.57
CA PRO A 53 -7.52 4.53 5.27
C PRO A 53 -6.13 5.14 5.04
N LEU A 54 -6.01 6.04 4.06
CA LEU A 54 -4.80 6.79 3.70
C LEU A 54 -5.07 8.30 3.72
N MET A 55 -5.76 8.80 4.75
CA MET A 55 -6.17 10.21 4.84
C MET A 55 -4.97 11.16 4.90
N GLU A 56 -3.94 10.79 5.66
CA GLU A 56 -2.75 11.61 5.86
C GLU A 56 -1.72 11.41 4.73
N PRO A 57 -1.39 12.44 3.94
CA PRO A 57 -0.46 12.32 2.81
C PRO A 57 0.93 11.79 3.18
N LEU A 58 1.38 12.01 4.42
CA LEU A 58 2.74 11.69 4.89
C LEU A 58 2.81 10.47 5.83
N ARG A 59 1.72 9.71 6.02
CA ARG A 59 1.75 8.52 6.92
C ARG A 59 2.00 7.19 6.22
N GLY A 60 2.00 7.16 4.89
CA GLY A 60 2.26 5.94 4.11
C GLY A 60 3.60 5.96 3.37
N THR A 61 4.59 6.66 3.90
CA THR A 61 5.93 6.78 3.30
C THR A 61 6.73 5.48 3.46
N GLU A 62 7.79 5.32 2.68
CA GLU A 62 8.75 4.25 2.81
C GLU A 62 9.34 4.19 4.21
N ALA A 63 9.82 5.32 4.72
CA ALA A 63 10.44 5.42 6.04
C ALA A 63 9.53 4.89 7.17
N LEU A 64 8.21 5.04 7.03
CA LEU A 64 7.24 4.61 8.03
C LEU A 64 6.69 3.20 7.80
N THR A 65 6.57 2.76 6.55
CA THR A 65 5.76 1.58 6.22
C THR A 65 6.53 0.45 5.54
N LYS A 66 7.80 0.66 5.14
CA LYS A 66 8.60 -0.38 4.50
C LYS A 66 8.74 -1.63 5.37
N GLY A 67 9.15 -1.48 6.63
CA GLY A 67 9.32 -2.61 7.54
C GLY A 67 8.01 -3.39 7.75
N LEU A 68 6.91 -2.65 7.99
CA LEU A 68 5.57 -3.21 8.07
C LEU A 68 5.21 -4.05 6.83
N LEU A 69 5.45 -3.50 5.63
CA LEU A 69 5.14 -4.15 4.37
C LEU A 69 6.04 -5.37 4.13
N ASP A 70 7.35 -5.24 4.36
CA ASP A 70 8.34 -6.31 4.16
C ASP A 70 8.02 -7.52 5.04
N GLU A 71 7.74 -7.29 6.32
CA GLU A 71 7.44 -8.34 7.29
C GLU A 71 6.01 -8.88 7.22
N SER A 72 5.19 -8.41 6.29
CA SER A 72 3.82 -8.90 6.08
C SER A 72 3.80 -9.78 4.84
N ASP A 73 3.69 -11.10 5.00
CA ASP A 73 3.60 -12.01 3.84
C ASP A 73 2.19 -12.04 3.23
N THR A 74 1.16 -11.74 4.03
CA THR A 74 -0.25 -11.74 3.63
C THR A 74 -0.93 -10.43 3.97
N VAL A 75 -2.01 -10.09 3.27
CA VAL A 75 -2.86 -8.94 3.64
C VAL A 75 -3.39 -9.09 5.07
N ASN A 76 -3.73 -10.30 5.53
CA ASN A 76 -4.14 -10.51 6.92
C ASN A 76 -3.04 -10.09 7.90
N SER A 77 -1.78 -10.48 7.66
CA SER A 77 -0.66 -10.10 8.52
C SER A 77 -0.44 -8.58 8.54
N LEU A 78 -0.59 -7.91 7.39
CA LEU A 78 -0.54 -6.44 7.30
C LEU A 78 -1.64 -5.80 8.14
N LEU A 79 -2.88 -6.26 7.98
CA LEU A 79 -4.04 -5.70 8.67
C LEU A 79 -3.97 -5.87 10.18
N GLU A 80 -3.43 -6.99 10.67
CA GLU A 80 -3.22 -7.18 12.10
C GLU A 80 -2.16 -6.23 12.65
N LYS A 81 -1.04 -6.04 11.93
CA LYS A 81 0.01 -5.10 12.33
C LYS A 81 -0.42 -3.63 12.28
N LEU A 82 -1.37 -3.25 11.41
CA LEU A 82 -1.92 -1.89 11.34
C LEU A 82 -2.89 -1.55 12.48
N LYS A 83 -3.44 -2.56 13.18
CA LYS A 83 -4.35 -2.36 14.32
C LYS A 83 -3.60 -2.17 15.65
N ALA A 84 -2.36 -2.66 15.73
CA ALA A 84 -1.49 -2.56 16.89
C ALA A 84 -0.93 -1.13 17.03
#